data_AF-A0A1X4JJ57-F1
#
_entry.id   AF-A0A1X4JJ57-F1
#
_cell.length_a   1.000
_cell.length_b   1.000
_cell.length_c   1.000
_cell.angle_alpha   90.00
_cell.angle_beta   90.00
_cell.angle_gamma   90.00
#
_symmetry.space_group_name_H-M   'P 1'
#
loop_
_entity.id
_entity.type
_entity.pdbx_description
1 polymer ?
#
loop_
_entity_poly.entity_id
_entity_poly.type
_entity_poly.pdbx_seq_one_letter_code
_entity_poly.pdbx_strand_id
1 'polypeptide(L)'
;MKHFDKYVKLIESGDIVVGRLVKLAIKRVERFKKQYIFKQSEVDRRIAFIENETSQTKGASGKLILSLPQKVWLEVAWGFYTNATVTKVNPETMAEYTVQEERRLIHEVPIIMARGSGKTTLGSAIAMVGLLMDGEYGADVQLLAYNRDQAGYLFNASRAMTSRDDTLLKMMVDADILRSTKRGLLYETTNSLMSIKTSDYESLDGTNCHYNLFDEVHTFDDDFLKVVNDGSSRKRKNWMTWYLSTNGTKREKVFDRYFADWVAILEGKMNDDTVMPFIYQLDDADEIRDDRTWQKSMPMLGITTEKEAIHRDIESSKNDPAKQAELMAKTFNLPVNNYLSYFTNSEVYGNRDKFDADVFVGTAENNVLVAMGIDLSAVNDICSISFMKVDGENRYFINRKYMPRCRVEKLPKDQRDKYFEWETNGHLVLHDQDYNEQSYIFNDIQNFMAERHILPIVIGYDDWSAGEIVAMFTQVYGDVCYNVTQTTKTFSQPMKVYKELLGNGKILFDDPVSTWNHMNVVVRMDANGNIFPNKAKAKNKIDVFVSQLDAFVAFEKNRDSLQYYY
;
A
#
# COMPACT_ATOMS: atom_id res chain seq x y z
N MET A 1 19.22 -25.10 11.41
CA MET A 1 18.02 -24.49 12.00
C MET A 1 16.86 -25.46 11.85
N LYS A 2 16.27 -25.93 12.96
CA LYS A 2 15.33 -27.05 12.97
C LYS A 2 14.08 -26.80 12.13
N HIS A 3 13.47 -25.62 12.23
CA HIS A 3 12.18 -25.33 11.59
C HIS A 3 12.36 -24.71 10.20
N PHE A 4 13.30 -23.78 10.06
CA PHE A 4 13.64 -23.11 8.82
C PHE A 4 14.14 -24.10 7.77
N ASP A 5 15.08 -24.99 8.10
CA ASP A 5 15.59 -25.96 7.13
C ASP A 5 14.48 -26.95 6.68
N LYS A 6 13.50 -27.23 7.56
CA LYS A 6 12.31 -28.03 7.19
C LYS A 6 11.38 -27.24 6.26
N TYR A 7 11.16 -25.96 6.53
CA TYR A 7 10.31 -25.10 5.70
C TYR A 7 10.89 -24.90 4.30
N VAL A 8 12.20 -24.68 4.19
CA VAL A 8 12.92 -24.58 2.91
C VAL A 8 12.76 -25.85 2.09
N LYS A 9 12.94 -27.04 2.70
CA LYS A 9 12.74 -28.32 2.00
C LYS A 9 11.33 -28.49 1.42
N LEU A 10 10.30 -28.06 2.15
CA LEU A 10 8.91 -28.12 1.68
C LEU A 10 8.62 -27.12 0.55
N ILE A 11 9.35 -26.01 0.52
CA ILE A 11 9.28 -25.05 -0.60
C ILE A 11 9.98 -25.62 -1.83
N GLU A 12 11.14 -26.25 -1.64
CA GLU A 12 11.92 -26.88 -2.72
C GLU A 12 11.20 -28.10 -3.33
N SER A 13 10.45 -28.87 -2.52
CA SER A 13 9.62 -29.97 -3.01
C SER A 13 8.34 -29.52 -3.70
N GLY A 14 7.93 -28.25 -3.53
CA GLY A 14 6.67 -27.71 -4.04
C GLY A 14 5.46 -27.95 -3.16
N ASP A 15 5.64 -28.53 -1.95
CA ASP A 15 4.56 -28.75 -0.98
C ASP A 15 4.05 -27.43 -0.36
N ILE A 16 4.91 -26.40 -0.32
CA ILE A 16 4.56 -25.06 0.14
C ILE A 16 4.89 -24.05 -0.96
N VAL A 17 3.89 -23.28 -1.37
CA VAL A 17 4.06 -22.20 -2.36
C VAL A 17 4.25 -20.86 -1.63
N VAL A 18 5.33 -20.16 -1.96
CA VAL A 18 5.66 -18.84 -1.37
C VAL A 18 5.89 -17.78 -2.43
N GLY A 19 5.52 -16.53 -2.10
CA GLY A 19 5.72 -15.37 -2.97
C GLY A 19 7.17 -14.89 -3.02
N ARG A 20 7.46 -13.96 -3.93
CA ARG A 20 8.79 -13.37 -4.14
C ARG A 20 9.41 -12.85 -2.86
N LEU A 21 8.68 -12.06 -2.07
CA LEU A 21 9.23 -11.42 -0.87
C LEU A 21 9.63 -12.44 0.20
N VAL A 22 8.86 -13.52 0.39
CA VAL A 22 9.23 -14.62 1.29
C VAL A 22 10.47 -15.37 0.78
N LYS A 23 10.61 -15.58 -0.54
CA LYS A 23 11.83 -16.16 -1.12
C LYS A 23 13.07 -15.31 -0.84
N LEU A 24 12.93 -13.98 -0.89
CA LEU A 24 14.01 -13.06 -0.52
C LEU A 24 14.35 -13.15 0.97
N ALA A 25 13.34 -13.23 1.85
CA ALA A 25 13.56 -13.43 3.29
C ALA A 25 14.31 -14.73 3.58
N ILE A 26 13.97 -15.83 2.88
CA ILE A 26 14.67 -17.11 2.98
C ILE A 26 16.14 -16.97 2.57
N LYS A 27 16.43 -16.32 1.44
CA LYS A 27 17.82 -16.06 1.01
C LYS A 27 18.60 -15.24 2.04
N ARG A 28 17.94 -14.28 2.69
CA ARG A 28 18.52 -13.46 3.76
C ARG A 28 18.88 -14.30 4.99
N VAL A 29 18.00 -15.22 5.40
CA VAL A 29 18.28 -16.14 6.52
C VAL A 29 19.41 -17.12 6.18
N GLU A 30 19.48 -17.62 4.94
CA GLU A 30 20.61 -18.45 4.49
C GLU A 30 21.95 -17.71 4.51
N ARG A 31 21.95 -16.39 4.25
CA ARG A 31 23.11 -15.54 4.46
C ARG A 31 23.44 -15.42 5.96
N PHE A 32 22.44 -15.19 6.82
CA PHE A 32 22.65 -15.08 8.27
C PHE A 32 23.28 -16.34 8.88
N LYS A 33 22.86 -17.53 8.43
CA LYS A 33 23.46 -18.82 8.83
C LYS A 33 24.97 -18.88 8.62
N LYS A 34 25.51 -18.12 7.67
CA LYS A 34 26.95 -18.08 7.33
C LYS A 34 27.71 -16.99 8.09
N GLN A 35 27.02 -15.97 8.58
CA GLN A 35 27.64 -14.74 9.11
C GLN A 35 27.50 -14.59 10.63
N TYR A 36 26.46 -15.18 11.22
CA TYR A 36 26.09 -14.94 12.61
C TYR A 36 26.01 -16.24 13.42
N ILE A 37 26.05 -16.09 14.73
CA ILE A 37 25.93 -17.20 15.68
C ILE A 37 24.45 -17.58 15.78
N PHE A 38 24.13 -18.85 15.56
CA PHE A 38 22.76 -19.35 15.70
C PHE A 38 22.62 -20.26 16.92
N LYS A 39 21.61 -20.00 17.76
CA LYS A 39 21.35 -20.74 19.01
C LYS A 39 19.99 -21.43 19.00
N GLN A 40 19.96 -22.70 18.60
CA GLN A 40 18.72 -23.49 18.56
C GLN A 40 18.08 -23.65 19.95
N SER A 41 18.88 -23.80 21.02
CA SER A 41 18.37 -24.00 22.39
C SER A 41 17.55 -22.82 22.89
N GLU A 42 17.96 -21.60 22.54
CA GLU A 42 17.23 -20.36 22.87
C GLU A 42 15.88 -20.31 22.18
N VAL A 43 15.81 -20.75 20.93
CA VAL A 43 14.56 -20.86 20.18
C VAL A 43 13.65 -21.94 20.77
N ASP A 44 14.18 -23.15 20.93
CA ASP A 44 13.41 -24.33 21.33
C ASP A 44 12.74 -24.12 22.69
N ARG A 45 13.44 -23.47 23.63
CA ARG A 45 12.88 -23.13 24.95
C ARG A 45 11.68 -22.17 24.85
N ARG A 46 11.75 -21.15 23.98
CA ARG A 46 10.67 -20.16 23.79
C ARG A 46 9.48 -20.75 23.03
N ILE A 47 9.73 -21.56 22.01
CA ILE A 47 8.68 -22.29 21.29
C ILE A 47 7.98 -23.28 22.24
N ALA A 48 8.74 -24.04 23.02
CA ALA A 48 8.17 -24.98 23.99
C ALA A 48 7.32 -24.26 25.05
N PHE A 49 7.77 -23.10 25.55
CA PHE A 49 6.95 -22.28 26.44
C PHE A 49 5.63 -21.87 25.76
N ILE A 50 5.66 -21.38 24.53
CA ILE A 50 4.44 -21.01 23.81
C ILE A 50 3.49 -22.21 23.67
N GLU A 51 3.98 -23.35 23.18
CA GLU A 51 3.11 -24.51 22.91
C GLU A 51 2.63 -25.22 24.18
N ASN A 52 3.37 -25.15 25.29
CA ASN A 52 3.00 -25.81 26.53
C ASN A 52 2.17 -24.94 27.48
N GLU A 53 2.44 -23.63 27.51
CA GLU A 53 1.92 -22.74 28.54
C GLU A 53 0.87 -21.74 28.03
N THR A 54 0.86 -21.47 26.72
CA THR A 54 -0.11 -20.52 26.13
C THR A 54 -1.25 -21.24 25.43
N SER A 55 -2.34 -20.53 25.17
CA SER A 55 -3.58 -21.12 24.66
C SER A 55 -4.28 -20.26 23.62
N GLN A 56 -5.13 -20.91 22.83
CA GLN A 56 -6.07 -20.23 21.97
C GLN A 56 -7.07 -19.46 22.84
N THR A 57 -7.29 -18.19 22.50
CA THR A 57 -8.14 -17.28 23.27
C THR A 57 -9.49 -17.02 22.60
N LYS A 58 -9.63 -17.41 21.34
CA LYS A 58 -10.84 -17.33 20.53
C LYS A 58 -10.91 -18.57 19.64
N GLY A 59 -12.12 -19.12 19.46
CA GLY A 59 -12.33 -20.35 18.67
C GLY A 59 -12.18 -21.62 19.51
N ALA A 60 -11.50 -22.64 18.98
CA ALA A 60 -11.33 -23.92 19.65
C ALA A 60 -10.50 -23.76 20.95
N SER A 61 -11.02 -24.29 22.06
CA SER A 61 -10.31 -24.30 23.35
C SER A 61 -9.15 -25.28 23.32
N GLY A 62 -7.95 -24.84 23.72
CA GLY A 62 -6.77 -25.70 23.73
C GLY A 62 -5.46 -24.92 23.79
N LYS A 63 -4.36 -25.67 23.89
CA LYS A 63 -3.01 -25.10 23.80
C LYS A 63 -2.77 -24.46 22.44
N LEU A 64 -1.96 -23.40 22.41
CA LEU A 64 -1.59 -22.74 21.17
C LEU A 64 -0.54 -23.60 20.44
N ILE A 65 -0.98 -24.38 19.45
CA ILE A 65 -0.07 -25.16 18.62
C ILE A 65 0.44 -24.26 17.49
N LEU A 66 1.76 -24.12 17.40
CA LEU A 66 2.39 -23.30 16.38
C LEU A 66 2.55 -24.09 15.09
N SER A 67 2.08 -23.50 13.99
CA SER A 67 2.35 -23.99 12.64
C SER A 67 3.82 -23.84 12.26
N LEU A 68 4.23 -24.50 11.16
CA LEU A 68 5.60 -24.40 10.68
C LEU A 68 6.02 -22.96 10.31
N PRO A 69 5.24 -22.14 9.57
CA PRO A 69 5.61 -20.74 9.30
C PRO A 69 5.82 -19.93 10.58
N GLN A 70 4.94 -20.08 11.57
CA GLN A 70 5.09 -19.40 12.86
C GLN A 70 6.38 -19.81 13.57
N LYS A 71 6.69 -21.12 13.59
CA LYS A 71 7.95 -21.63 14.16
C LYS A 71 9.17 -21.06 13.44
N VAL A 72 9.11 -20.85 12.13
CA VAL A 72 10.18 -20.21 11.35
C VAL A 72 10.35 -18.74 11.76
N TRP A 73 9.27 -17.97 11.89
CA TRP A 73 9.37 -16.56 12.30
C TRP A 73 10.05 -16.44 13.67
N LEU A 74 9.62 -17.25 14.63
CA LEU A 74 10.17 -17.27 15.99
C LEU A 74 11.63 -17.76 16.03
N GLU A 75 11.94 -18.80 15.25
CA GLU A 75 13.29 -19.36 15.15
C GLU A 75 14.29 -18.36 14.58
N VAL A 76 13.89 -17.63 13.54
CA VAL A 76 14.72 -16.58 12.95
C VAL A 76 14.84 -15.41 13.94
N ALA A 77 13.74 -14.92 14.48
CA ALA A 77 13.69 -13.74 15.34
C ALA A 77 14.55 -13.88 16.62
N TRP A 78 14.53 -15.05 17.26
CA TRP A 78 15.25 -15.28 18.53
C TRP A 78 16.59 -15.99 18.38
N GLY A 79 16.86 -16.62 17.23
CA GLY A 79 17.97 -17.56 17.12
C GLY A 79 19.32 -16.94 16.76
N PHE A 80 19.36 -15.75 16.15
CA PHE A 80 20.60 -15.14 15.67
C PHE A 80 21.22 -14.15 16.65
N TYR A 81 22.54 -14.25 16.83
CA TYR A 81 23.35 -13.46 17.75
C TYR A 81 24.62 -12.95 17.06
N THR A 82 25.13 -11.82 17.55
CA THR A 82 26.39 -11.20 17.11
C THR A 82 27.24 -10.83 18.32
N ASN A 83 28.56 -10.77 18.12
CA ASN A 83 29.49 -10.26 19.14
C ASN A 83 29.73 -8.78 18.87
N ALA A 84 29.39 -7.94 19.84
CA ALA A 84 29.59 -6.50 19.80
C ALA A 84 30.75 -6.10 20.72
N THR A 85 31.70 -5.32 20.18
CA THR A 85 32.68 -4.61 20.99
C THR A 85 32.02 -3.37 21.58
N VAL A 86 32.01 -3.25 22.91
CA VAL A 86 31.35 -2.16 23.62
C VAL A 86 32.37 -1.46 24.52
N THR A 87 32.49 -0.15 24.36
CA THR A 87 33.24 0.70 25.29
C THR A 87 32.38 0.98 26.52
N LYS A 88 32.92 0.69 27.69
CA LYS A 88 32.33 0.98 28.99
C LYS A 88 33.24 1.92 29.75
N VAL A 89 32.65 2.63 30.70
CA VAL A 89 33.36 3.50 31.63
C VAL A 89 33.27 2.89 33.01
N ASN A 90 34.42 2.74 33.69
CA ASN A 90 34.44 2.39 35.09
C ASN A 90 33.90 3.59 35.90
N PRO A 91 32.83 3.44 36.71
CA PRO A 91 32.17 4.58 37.35
C PRO A 91 32.99 5.26 38.45
N GLU A 92 34.00 4.59 38.99
CA GLU A 92 34.86 5.14 40.06
C GLU A 92 36.07 5.88 39.49
N THR A 93 36.68 5.32 38.45
CA THR A 93 37.93 5.85 37.85
C THR A 93 37.69 6.68 36.60
N MET A 94 36.49 6.61 36.02
CA MET A 94 36.13 7.18 34.72
C MET A 94 36.98 6.67 33.54
N ALA A 95 37.77 5.61 33.74
CA ALA A 95 38.57 5.01 32.70
C ALA A 95 37.70 4.19 31.74
N GLU A 96 37.94 4.36 30.44
CA GLU A 96 37.32 3.55 29.40
C GLU A 96 37.98 2.17 29.32
N TYR A 97 37.15 1.15 29.14
CA TYR A 97 37.59 -0.22 28.83
C TYR A 97 36.62 -0.85 27.83
N THR A 98 37.14 -1.76 27.01
CA THR A 98 36.33 -2.47 26.02
C THR A 98 35.96 -3.86 26.52
N VAL A 99 34.72 -4.27 26.24
CA VAL A 99 34.25 -5.63 26.49
C VAL A 99 33.61 -6.20 25.23
N GLN A 100 33.74 -7.51 25.05
CA GLN A 100 32.96 -8.25 24.06
C GLN A 100 31.64 -8.68 24.71
N GLU A 101 30.53 -8.27 24.11
CA GLU A 101 29.20 -8.68 24.54
C GLU A 101 28.49 -9.39 23.39
N GLU A 102 27.99 -10.58 23.65
CA GLU A 102 27.06 -11.22 22.73
C GLU A 102 25.68 -10.57 22.85
N ARG A 103 25.08 -10.24 21.70
CA ARG A 103 23.78 -9.57 21.59
C ARG A 103 22.90 -10.29 20.58
N ARG A 104 21.58 -10.25 20.79
CA ARG A 104 20.61 -10.65 19.77
C ARG A 104 20.84 -9.80 18.52
N LEU A 105 20.83 -10.42 17.34
CA LEU A 105 21.01 -9.72 16.07
C LEU A 105 19.73 -8.97 15.67
N ILE A 106 18.60 -9.66 15.69
CA ILE A 106 17.33 -9.16 15.16
C ILE A 106 16.56 -8.46 16.28
N HIS A 107 16.26 -7.18 16.04
CA HIS A 107 15.49 -6.33 16.92
C HIS A 107 14.10 -6.03 16.35
N GLU A 108 13.92 -6.07 15.02
CA GLU A 108 12.65 -5.73 14.39
C GLU A 108 12.13 -6.87 13.52
N VAL A 109 10.87 -7.27 13.74
CA VAL A 109 10.24 -8.38 13.02
C VAL A 109 8.87 -7.97 12.46
N PRO A 110 8.83 -7.48 11.22
CA PRO A 110 7.58 -7.28 10.50
C PRO A 110 6.96 -8.59 10.02
N ILE A 111 5.72 -8.87 10.40
CA ILE A 111 4.89 -9.97 9.87
C ILE A 111 3.67 -9.36 9.20
N ILE A 112 3.73 -9.26 7.88
CA ILE A 112 2.67 -8.69 7.06
C ILE A 112 1.97 -9.83 6.32
N MET A 113 0.70 -10.05 6.64
CA MET A 113 -0.09 -11.15 6.07
C MET A 113 -1.58 -10.90 6.21
N ALA A 114 -2.38 -11.64 5.45
CA ALA A 114 -3.85 -11.53 5.43
C ALA A 114 -4.53 -11.66 6.80
N ARG A 115 -5.77 -11.19 6.90
CA ARG A 115 -6.61 -11.37 8.12
C ARG A 115 -6.91 -12.84 8.37
N GLY A 116 -7.26 -13.18 9.62
CA GLY A 116 -7.66 -14.54 9.99
C GLY A 116 -6.51 -15.51 10.26
N SER A 117 -5.25 -15.06 10.23
CA SER A 117 -4.07 -15.91 10.45
C SER A 117 -3.65 -16.11 11.90
N GLY A 118 -4.41 -15.58 12.86
CA GLY A 118 -4.09 -15.70 14.30
C GLY A 118 -2.94 -14.81 14.79
N LYS A 119 -2.56 -13.75 14.05
CA LYS A 119 -1.49 -12.80 14.43
C LYS A 119 -1.62 -12.29 15.87
N THR A 120 -2.80 -11.78 16.25
CA THR A 120 -3.02 -11.21 17.59
C THR A 120 -2.78 -12.24 18.69
N THR A 121 -3.27 -13.48 18.56
CA THR A 121 -3.01 -14.55 19.56
C THR A 121 -1.53 -14.89 19.65
N LEU A 122 -0.83 -14.98 18.50
CA LEU A 122 0.61 -15.18 18.47
C LEU A 122 1.35 -14.02 19.15
N GLY A 123 0.93 -12.78 18.89
CA GLY A 123 1.47 -11.59 19.54
C GLY A 123 1.37 -11.66 21.07
N SER A 124 0.20 -12.02 21.61
CA SER A 124 0.05 -12.21 23.05
C SER A 124 1.01 -13.27 23.63
N ALA A 125 1.23 -14.37 22.92
CA ALA A 125 2.18 -15.41 23.34
C ALA A 125 3.64 -14.92 23.29
N ILE A 126 4.02 -14.15 22.25
CA ILE A 126 5.33 -13.49 22.14
C ILE A 126 5.53 -12.48 23.28
N ALA A 127 4.50 -11.71 23.63
CA ALA A 127 4.55 -10.76 24.74
C ALA A 127 4.78 -11.49 26.08
N MET A 128 4.17 -12.65 26.28
CA MET A 128 4.42 -13.50 27.46
C MET A 128 5.86 -14.01 27.52
N VAL A 129 6.45 -14.37 26.39
CA VAL A 129 7.88 -14.71 26.32
C VAL A 129 8.74 -13.53 26.75
N GLY A 130 8.50 -12.34 26.21
CA GLY A 130 9.23 -11.12 26.60
C GLY A 130 9.10 -10.78 28.09
N LEU A 131 7.93 -11.05 28.67
CA LEU A 131 7.65 -10.81 30.10
C LEU A 131 8.39 -11.80 31.02
N LEU A 132 8.49 -13.08 30.63
CA LEU A 132 8.85 -14.17 31.55
C LEU A 132 10.20 -14.85 31.26
N MET A 133 10.64 -14.87 30.01
CA MET A 133 11.67 -15.83 29.56
C MET A 133 13.05 -15.22 29.32
N ASP A 134 13.13 -13.93 28.97
CA ASP A 134 14.41 -13.28 28.62
C ASP A 134 15.28 -12.94 29.84
N GLY A 135 14.77 -13.13 31.07
CA GLY A 135 15.54 -12.94 32.32
C GLY A 135 15.89 -11.48 32.61
N GLU A 136 15.27 -10.55 31.91
CA GLU A 136 15.56 -9.12 32.01
C GLU A 136 14.81 -8.51 33.21
N TYR A 137 15.57 -7.89 34.13
CA TYR A 137 14.96 -7.19 35.26
C TYR A 137 14.31 -5.89 34.79
N GLY A 138 13.10 -5.63 35.28
CA GLY A 138 12.30 -4.47 34.93
C GLY A 138 11.88 -4.46 33.46
N ALA A 139 11.68 -5.61 32.81
CA ALA A 139 11.28 -5.63 31.41
C ALA A 139 9.91 -4.95 31.23
N ASP A 140 9.86 -3.93 30.39
CA ASP A 140 8.61 -3.26 30.00
C ASP A 140 8.15 -3.81 28.65
N VAL A 141 7.00 -4.48 28.64
CA VAL A 141 6.40 -5.13 27.47
C VAL A 141 5.17 -4.33 27.06
N GLN A 142 5.27 -3.61 25.95
CA GLN A 142 4.24 -2.71 25.48
C GLN A 142 3.41 -3.35 24.37
N LEU A 143 2.08 -3.32 24.57
CA LEU A 143 1.08 -3.70 23.58
C LEU A 143 0.52 -2.42 22.98
N LEU A 144 0.84 -2.16 21.71
CA LEU A 144 0.49 -0.95 20.99
C LEU A 144 -0.48 -1.24 19.85
N ALA A 145 -1.52 -0.42 19.74
CA ALA A 145 -2.43 -0.37 18.60
C ALA A 145 -2.92 1.07 18.42
N TYR A 146 -3.61 1.35 17.32
CA TYR A 146 -4.12 2.70 17.03
C TYR A 146 -5.07 3.21 18.12
N ASN A 147 -5.88 2.34 18.72
CA ASN A 147 -6.70 2.70 19.86
C ASN A 147 -6.60 1.68 20.99
N ARG A 148 -7.03 2.11 22.18
CA ARG A 148 -6.94 1.32 23.41
C ARG A 148 -7.75 0.03 23.35
N ASP A 149 -8.90 0.05 22.67
CA ASP A 149 -9.77 -1.12 22.55
C ASP A 149 -9.10 -2.24 21.75
N GLN A 150 -8.41 -1.87 20.66
CA GLN A 150 -7.65 -2.81 19.83
C GLN A 150 -6.45 -3.38 20.61
N ALA A 151 -5.68 -2.54 21.29
CA ALA A 151 -4.59 -3.01 22.15
C ALA A 151 -5.12 -3.89 23.31
N GLY A 152 -6.36 -3.63 23.75
CA GLY A 152 -7.10 -4.46 24.67
C GLY A 152 -7.29 -5.90 24.20
N TYR A 153 -7.36 -6.16 22.89
CA TYR A 153 -7.44 -7.54 22.39
C TYR A 153 -6.18 -8.35 22.67
N LEU A 154 -4.99 -7.77 22.46
CA LEU A 154 -3.71 -8.42 22.81
C LEU A 154 -3.64 -8.66 24.32
N PHE A 155 -3.95 -7.65 25.13
CA PHE A 155 -3.85 -7.77 26.59
C PHE A 155 -4.83 -8.77 27.17
N ASN A 156 -6.09 -8.75 26.71
CA ASN A 156 -7.11 -9.70 27.17
C ASN A 156 -6.77 -11.13 26.75
N ALA A 157 -6.18 -11.32 25.57
CA ALA A 157 -5.67 -12.62 25.16
C ALA A 157 -4.52 -13.09 26.06
N SER A 158 -3.56 -12.22 26.36
CA SER A 158 -2.49 -12.52 27.33
C SER A 158 -3.06 -12.90 28.70
N ARG A 159 -4.04 -12.15 29.23
CA ARG A 159 -4.70 -12.45 30.51
C ARG A 159 -5.49 -13.77 30.47
N ALA A 160 -6.13 -14.09 29.35
CA ALA A 160 -6.85 -15.35 29.21
C ALA A 160 -5.89 -16.55 29.28
N MET A 161 -4.67 -16.44 28.73
CA MET A 161 -3.66 -17.49 28.80
C MET A 161 -3.26 -17.85 30.24
N THR A 162 -3.36 -16.91 31.19
CA THR A 162 -3.02 -17.16 32.60
C THR A 162 -4.09 -17.90 33.39
N SER A 163 -5.24 -18.19 32.78
CA SER A 163 -6.42 -18.75 33.48
C SER A 163 -6.59 -20.26 33.28
N ARG A 164 -5.65 -20.94 32.61
CA ARG A 164 -5.73 -22.38 32.34
C ARG A 164 -5.11 -23.22 33.45
N ASP A 165 -5.89 -24.13 34.02
CA ASP A 165 -5.47 -24.95 35.17
C ASP A 165 -4.26 -25.87 34.94
N ASP A 166 -3.95 -26.20 33.67
CA ASP A 166 -2.86 -27.10 33.29
C ASP A 166 -1.55 -26.40 32.90
N THR A 167 -1.38 -25.12 33.25
CA THR A 167 -0.21 -24.33 32.85
C THR A 167 0.56 -23.74 34.04
N LEU A 168 1.86 -23.56 33.86
CA LEU A 168 2.73 -22.82 34.76
C LEU A 168 2.25 -21.38 34.98
N LEU A 169 1.62 -20.77 33.96
CA LEU A 169 1.06 -19.43 34.09
C LEU A 169 -0.01 -19.35 35.18
N LYS A 170 -0.91 -20.32 35.24
CA LYS A 170 -1.93 -20.38 36.29
C LYS A 170 -1.32 -20.66 37.67
N MET A 171 -0.33 -21.55 37.74
CA MET A 171 0.41 -21.78 38.99
C MET A 171 1.10 -20.49 39.49
N MET A 172 1.67 -19.69 38.59
CA MET A 172 2.27 -18.39 38.93
C MET A 172 1.22 -17.38 39.39
N VAL A 173 0.02 -17.39 38.81
CA VAL A 173 -1.11 -16.56 39.27
C VAL A 173 -1.55 -16.97 40.67
N ASP A 174 -1.73 -18.28 40.91
CA ASP A 174 -2.17 -18.79 42.21
C ASP A 174 -1.14 -18.54 43.32
N ALA A 175 0.14 -18.49 42.96
CA ALA A 175 1.23 -18.13 43.85
C ALA A 175 1.46 -16.61 44.00
N ASP A 176 0.62 -15.77 43.38
CA ASP A 176 0.74 -14.29 43.35
C ASP A 176 2.07 -13.76 42.76
N ILE A 177 2.74 -14.58 41.95
CA ILE A 177 3.99 -14.24 41.25
C ILE A 177 3.70 -13.51 39.92
N LEU A 178 2.59 -13.88 39.26
CA LEU A 178 2.12 -13.27 38.02
C LEU A 178 0.70 -12.74 38.25
N ARG A 179 0.52 -11.42 38.33
CA ARG A 179 -0.78 -10.85 38.71
C ARG A 179 -1.24 -9.71 37.82
N SER A 180 -2.55 -9.66 37.59
CA SER A 180 -3.18 -8.54 36.89
C SER A 180 -3.34 -7.36 37.85
N THR A 181 -2.81 -6.20 37.47
CA THR A 181 -2.90 -4.94 38.22
C THR A 181 -3.63 -3.88 37.41
N LYS A 182 -3.90 -2.71 38.01
CA LYS A 182 -4.43 -1.55 37.26
C LYS A 182 -3.49 -1.07 36.14
N ARG A 183 -2.19 -1.33 36.27
CA ARG A 183 -1.17 -0.90 35.29
C ARG A 183 -0.97 -1.92 34.17
N GLY A 184 -1.29 -3.19 34.39
CA GLY A 184 -1.00 -4.27 33.46
C GLY A 184 -0.75 -5.61 34.18
N LEU A 185 -0.19 -6.58 33.46
CA LEU A 185 0.18 -7.89 33.99
C LEU A 185 1.62 -7.83 34.52
N LEU A 186 1.78 -7.99 35.83
CA LEU A 186 3.05 -7.84 36.54
C LEU A 186 3.63 -9.22 36.88
N TYR A 187 4.89 -9.42 36.52
CA TYR A 187 5.70 -10.55 36.93
C TYR A 187 6.69 -10.11 38.01
N GLU A 188 6.43 -10.53 39.25
CA GLU A 188 7.13 -10.05 40.44
C GLU A 188 8.61 -10.40 40.46
N THR A 189 8.97 -11.61 40.03
CA THR A 189 10.32 -12.15 40.17
C THR A 189 11.37 -11.27 39.50
N THR A 190 11.04 -10.67 38.36
CA THR A 190 11.93 -9.75 37.64
C THR A 190 11.39 -8.32 37.65
N ASN A 191 10.34 -8.01 38.41
CA ASN A 191 9.64 -6.72 38.40
C ASN A 191 9.27 -6.25 36.98
N SER A 192 8.85 -7.18 36.12
CA SER A 192 8.55 -6.92 34.71
C SER A 192 7.06 -6.70 34.49
N LEU A 193 6.71 -5.79 33.59
CA LEU A 193 5.33 -5.34 33.40
C LEU A 193 4.93 -5.42 31.92
N MET A 194 3.81 -6.09 31.64
CA MET A 194 3.12 -6.00 30.36
C MET A 194 1.95 -5.03 30.46
N SER A 195 1.91 -4.01 29.60
CA SER A 195 0.88 -2.98 29.64
C SER A 195 0.41 -2.53 28.25
N ILE A 196 -0.80 -1.97 28.20
CA ILE A 196 -1.35 -1.34 26.99
C ILE A 196 -0.83 0.08 26.89
N LYS A 197 -0.36 0.47 25.70
CA LYS A 197 -0.06 1.85 25.35
C LYS A 197 -0.83 2.25 24.09
N THR A 198 -1.37 3.46 24.11
CA THR A 198 -2.01 4.08 22.94
C THR A 198 -1.01 4.95 22.19
N SER A 199 -1.35 5.34 20.97
CA SER A 199 -0.57 6.24 20.12
C SER A 199 -0.61 7.71 20.60
N ASP A 200 -0.62 7.97 21.90
CA ASP A 200 -0.55 9.35 22.41
C ASP A 200 0.92 9.71 22.65
N TYR A 201 1.44 10.68 21.89
CA TYR A 201 2.87 11.01 21.79
C TYR A 201 3.52 11.32 23.15
N GLU A 202 2.81 12.03 24.04
CA GLU A 202 3.27 12.34 25.41
C GLU A 202 3.49 11.09 26.27
N SER A 203 2.82 9.98 25.97
CA SER A 203 2.89 8.74 26.76
C SER A 203 4.02 7.79 26.36
N LEU A 204 4.70 8.10 25.24
CA LEU A 204 5.70 7.25 24.57
C LEU A 204 7.12 7.85 24.58
N ASP A 205 7.26 9.16 24.84
CA ASP A 205 8.57 9.76 25.03
C ASP A 205 9.24 9.23 26.31
N GLY A 206 10.55 8.95 26.24
CA GLY A 206 11.30 8.37 27.35
C GLY A 206 11.02 6.90 27.68
N THR A 207 10.32 6.17 26.81
CA THR A 207 10.08 4.72 26.97
C THR A 207 11.39 3.91 27.04
N ASN A 208 11.36 2.81 27.80
CA ASN A 208 12.52 1.93 28.07
C ASN A 208 12.10 0.47 27.90
N CYS A 209 11.57 0.17 26.72
CA CYS A 209 10.86 -1.07 26.46
C CYS A 209 11.81 -2.19 26.11
N HIS A 210 11.49 -3.35 26.65
CA HIS A 210 12.14 -4.59 26.28
C HIS A 210 11.44 -5.18 25.05
N TYR A 211 10.11 -5.28 25.08
CA TYR A 211 9.33 -5.78 23.94
C TYR A 211 8.26 -4.77 23.57
N ASN A 212 8.11 -4.54 22.27
CA ASN A 212 7.05 -3.72 21.69
C ASN A 212 6.26 -4.57 20.69
N LEU A 213 4.95 -4.60 20.82
CA LEU A 213 4.07 -5.29 19.87
C LEU A 213 3.10 -4.29 19.27
N PHE A 214 3.34 -3.92 18.01
CA PHE A 214 2.44 -3.09 17.24
C PHE A 214 1.47 -3.98 16.47
N ASP A 215 0.18 -3.94 16.83
CA ASP A 215 -0.89 -4.61 16.07
C ASP A 215 -1.57 -3.62 15.12
N GLU A 216 -1.97 -4.13 13.96
CA GLU A 216 -2.57 -3.39 12.85
C GLU A 216 -1.80 -2.11 12.47
N VAL A 217 -0.47 -2.24 12.29
CA VAL A 217 0.46 -1.14 11.96
C VAL A 217 -0.01 -0.24 10.82
N HIS A 218 -0.70 -0.80 9.82
CA HIS A 218 -1.30 -0.05 8.70
C HIS A 218 -2.31 1.04 9.09
N THR A 219 -2.76 1.06 10.35
CA THR A 219 -3.75 2.02 10.85
C THR A 219 -3.14 3.27 11.47
N PHE A 220 -1.86 3.24 11.83
CA PHE A 220 -1.14 4.35 12.47
C PHE A 220 -0.94 5.53 11.49
N ASP A 221 -1.18 6.73 12.00
CA ASP A 221 -1.09 7.96 11.21
C ASP A 221 0.26 8.68 11.43
N ASP A 222 0.77 8.76 12.68
CA ASP A 222 2.09 9.33 13.00
C ASP A 222 3.16 8.26 13.29
N ASP A 223 4.43 8.66 13.22
CA ASP A 223 5.59 7.76 13.31
C ASP A 223 5.97 7.37 14.75
N PHE A 224 5.01 6.78 15.46
CA PHE A 224 5.21 6.25 16.81
C PHE A 224 6.21 5.10 16.87
N LEU A 225 6.31 4.35 15.78
CA LEU A 225 7.22 3.22 15.64
C LEU A 225 8.67 3.66 15.88
N LYS A 226 9.08 4.77 15.26
CA LYS A 226 10.43 5.31 15.38
C LYS A 226 10.73 5.75 16.81
N VAL A 227 9.81 6.47 17.45
CA VAL A 227 9.99 6.99 18.81
C VAL A 227 10.22 5.86 19.80
N VAL A 228 9.40 4.81 19.73
CA VAL A 228 9.48 3.65 20.62
C VAL A 228 10.76 2.84 20.38
N ASN A 229 11.14 2.61 19.13
CA ASN A 229 12.36 1.88 18.80
C ASN A 229 13.63 2.65 19.21
N ASP A 230 13.69 3.96 18.95
CA ASP A 230 14.80 4.81 19.37
C ASP A 230 14.96 4.83 20.90
N GLY A 231 13.83 4.89 21.64
CA GLY A 231 13.85 4.84 23.10
C GLY A 231 14.35 3.49 23.63
N SER A 232 13.91 2.39 23.02
CA SER A 232 14.27 1.02 23.41
C SER A 232 15.75 0.71 23.10
N SER A 233 16.19 1.00 21.88
CA SER A 233 17.54 0.70 21.38
C SER A 233 18.67 1.38 22.16
N ARG A 234 18.41 2.57 22.70
CA ARG A 234 19.39 3.31 23.52
C ARG A 234 19.56 2.75 24.92
N LYS A 235 18.57 2.01 25.45
CA LYS A 235 18.50 1.65 26.87
C LYS A 235 18.57 0.15 27.12
N ARG A 236 18.09 -0.68 26.19
CA ARG A 236 18.05 -2.13 26.32
C ARG A 236 18.89 -2.80 25.24
N LYS A 237 19.63 -3.84 25.62
CA LYS A 237 20.52 -4.57 24.70
C LYS A 237 19.78 -5.59 23.83
N ASN A 238 18.71 -6.17 24.35
CA ASN A 238 17.98 -7.27 23.73
C ASN A 238 16.53 -6.89 23.39
N TRP A 239 16.29 -5.59 23.14
CA TRP A 239 14.96 -5.11 22.79
C TRP A 239 14.43 -5.79 21.54
N MET A 240 13.11 -5.92 21.44
CA MET A 240 12.46 -6.41 20.21
C MET A 240 11.17 -5.67 19.93
N THR A 241 10.95 -5.38 18.67
CA THR A 241 9.69 -4.85 18.15
C THR A 241 9.11 -5.82 17.13
N TRP A 242 7.85 -6.21 17.35
CA TRP A 242 7.07 -7.02 16.42
C TRP A 242 6.01 -6.14 15.77
N TYR A 243 5.97 -6.16 14.44
CA TYR A 243 4.93 -5.46 13.67
C TYR A 243 3.98 -6.49 13.09
N LEU A 244 2.76 -6.53 13.58
CA LEU A 244 1.71 -7.41 13.10
C LEU A 244 0.73 -6.57 12.29
N SER A 245 0.61 -6.82 10.99
CA SER A 245 -0.32 -6.05 10.16
C SER A 245 -0.78 -6.80 8.92
N THR A 246 -1.76 -6.21 8.26
CA THR A 246 -2.09 -6.42 6.86
C THR A 246 -1.54 -5.25 6.03
N ASN A 247 -1.61 -5.34 4.70
CA ASN A 247 -1.26 -4.25 3.78
C ASN A 247 -2.23 -3.07 3.90
N GLY A 248 -3.42 -3.29 4.49
CA GLY A 248 -4.40 -2.24 4.75
C GLY A 248 -4.94 -1.55 3.49
N THR A 249 -5.74 -0.51 3.73
CA THR A 249 -6.32 0.34 2.67
C THR A 249 -5.86 1.80 2.73
N LYS A 250 -5.34 2.26 3.89
CA LYS A 250 -4.75 3.60 4.04
C LYS A 250 -3.42 3.62 3.29
N ARG A 251 -3.19 4.67 2.49
CA ARG A 251 -1.97 4.85 1.66
C ARG A 251 -1.33 6.20 1.92
N GLU A 252 -0.07 6.35 1.53
CA GLU A 252 0.79 7.54 1.71
C GLU A 252 0.92 7.92 3.20
N LYS A 253 1.04 6.90 4.05
CA LYS A 253 1.22 7.06 5.50
C LYS A 253 2.44 6.30 5.97
N VAL A 254 2.68 6.37 7.29
CA VAL A 254 3.80 5.72 7.99
C VAL A 254 4.00 4.28 7.55
N PHE A 255 2.95 3.47 7.51
CA PHE A 255 3.04 2.07 7.09
C PHE A 255 3.66 1.87 5.70
N ASP A 256 3.27 2.66 4.70
CA ASP A 256 3.79 2.49 3.33
C ASP A 256 5.29 2.78 3.26
N ARG A 257 5.77 3.74 4.06
CA ARG A 257 7.21 4.02 4.17
C ARG A 257 7.97 2.86 4.80
N TYR A 258 7.52 2.36 5.95
CA TYR A 258 8.16 1.18 6.58
C TYR A 258 8.06 -0.07 5.69
N PHE A 259 6.93 -0.25 4.99
CA PHE A 259 6.77 -1.33 4.03
C PHE A 259 7.79 -1.23 2.88
N ALA A 260 8.00 -0.03 2.33
CA ALA A 260 9.02 0.21 1.31
C ALA A 260 10.44 -0.10 1.84
N ASP A 261 10.76 0.32 3.06
CA ASP A 261 12.05 0.01 3.70
C ASP A 261 12.24 -1.50 3.89
N TRP A 262 11.21 -2.21 4.38
CA TRP A 262 11.24 -3.66 4.53
C TRP A 262 11.47 -4.38 3.19
N VAL A 263 10.79 -3.93 2.12
CA VAL A 263 11.01 -4.46 0.77
C VAL A 263 12.44 -4.15 0.29
N ALA A 264 12.94 -2.93 0.50
CA ALA A 264 14.31 -2.55 0.14
C ALA A 264 15.36 -3.40 0.88
N ILE A 265 15.12 -3.74 2.15
CA ILE A 265 15.97 -4.64 2.95
C ILE A 265 15.96 -6.07 2.38
N LEU A 266 14.79 -6.58 1.99
CA LEU A 266 14.68 -7.90 1.36
C LEU A 266 15.35 -7.94 -0.02
N GLU A 267 15.26 -6.85 -0.79
CA GLU A 267 15.91 -6.72 -2.10
C GLU A 267 17.41 -6.43 -2.04
N GLY A 268 17.95 -6.17 -0.85
CA GLY A 268 19.36 -5.79 -0.66
C GLY A 268 19.71 -4.37 -1.13
N LYS A 269 18.70 -3.53 -1.34
CA LYS A 269 18.85 -2.08 -1.64
C LYS A 269 19.13 -1.27 -0.38
N MET A 270 18.72 -1.78 0.79
CA MET A 270 19.01 -1.23 2.10
C MET A 270 19.66 -2.30 2.98
N ASN A 271 20.77 -1.97 3.64
CA ASN A 271 21.51 -2.89 4.48
C ASN A 271 21.17 -2.66 5.96
N ASP A 272 20.29 -3.49 6.51
CA ASP A 272 20.02 -3.53 7.95
C ASP A 272 19.72 -4.95 8.42
N ASP A 273 20.74 -5.60 9.01
CA ASP A 273 20.67 -6.98 9.47
C ASP A 273 19.93 -7.15 10.81
N THR A 274 19.55 -6.04 11.44
CA THR A 274 18.74 -6.05 12.67
C THR A 274 17.24 -6.16 12.41
N VAL A 275 16.81 -6.04 11.14
CA VAL A 275 15.41 -6.15 10.71
C VAL A 275 15.21 -7.42 9.87
N MET A 276 14.17 -8.19 10.20
CA MET A 276 13.77 -9.38 9.43
C MET A 276 12.28 -9.34 9.05
N PRO A 277 11.95 -8.85 7.85
CA PRO A 277 10.58 -8.83 7.35
C PRO A 277 10.11 -10.20 6.81
N PHE A 278 8.90 -10.59 7.18
CA PHE A 278 8.13 -11.68 6.60
C PHE A 278 6.85 -11.12 5.98
N ILE A 279 6.87 -10.93 4.65
CA ILE A 279 5.77 -10.33 3.89
C ILE A 279 5.11 -11.39 3.02
N TYR A 280 3.89 -11.76 3.37
CA TYR A 280 3.04 -12.72 2.67
C TYR A 280 2.00 -11.98 1.84
N GLN A 281 2.13 -12.04 0.52
CA GLN A 281 1.20 -11.49 -0.46
C GLN A 281 1.27 -12.31 -1.75
N LEU A 282 0.23 -12.21 -2.59
CA LEU A 282 0.34 -12.69 -3.96
C LEU A 282 1.39 -11.87 -4.73
N ASP A 283 2.01 -12.48 -5.74
CA ASP A 283 2.96 -11.79 -6.62
C ASP A 283 2.21 -11.05 -7.74
N ASP A 284 1.07 -11.61 -8.17
CA ASP A 284 0.20 -11.03 -9.19
C ASP A 284 -1.29 -11.24 -8.82
N ALA A 285 -2.16 -10.36 -9.33
CA ALA A 285 -3.60 -10.43 -9.11
C ALA A 285 -4.23 -11.69 -9.69
N ASP A 286 -3.77 -12.13 -10.87
CA ASP A 286 -4.33 -13.26 -11.60
C ASP A 286 -4.08 -14.59 -10.88
N GLU A 287 -3.11 -14.62 -9.97
CA GLU A 287 -2.83 -15.78 -9.12
C GLU A 287 -4.05 -16.19 -8.27
N ILE A 288 -5.00 -15.28 -8.01
CA ILE A 288 -6.27 -15.61 -7.33
C ILE A 288 -7.03 -16.77 -8.00
N ARG A 289 -6.83 -16.99 -9.30
CA ARG A 289 -7.46 -18.08 -10.07
C ARG A 289 -6.84 -19.45 -9.82
N ASP A 290 -5.60 -19.51 -9.31
CA ASP A 290 -4.90 -20.74 -8.95
C ASP A 290 -4.84 -20.88 -7.43
N ASP A 291 -5.64 -21.80 -6.91
CA ASP A 291 -5.81 -22.02 -5.48
C ASP A 291 -4.54 -22.46 -4.73
N ARG A 292 -3.52 -22.93 -5.47
CA ARG A 292 -2.21 -23.30 -4.93
C ARG A 292 -1.39 -22.08 -4.53
N THR A 293 -1.64 -20.94 -5.18
CA THR A 293 -0.91 -19.69 -4.94
C THR A 293 -1.41 -18.96 -3.69
N TRP A 294 -2.59 -19.28 -3.19
CA TRP A 294 -3.21 -18.59 -2.05
C TRP A 294 -2.36 -18.70 -0.77
N GLN A 295 -1.57 -19.77 -0.64
CA GLN A 295 -0.61 -19.93 0.46
C GLN A 295 0.45 -18.82 0.51
N LYS A 296 0.72 -18.13 -0.61
CA LYS A 296 1.67 -17.01 -0.67
C LYS A 296 1.22 -15.83 0.19
N SER A 297 -0.08 -15.54 0.27
CA SER A 297 -0.66 -14.51 1.16
C SER A 297 -1.15 -15.08 2.50
N MET A 298 -1.54 -16.36 2.51
CA MET A 298 -2.11 -17.07 3.65
C MET A 298 -1.27 -18.32 3.98
N PRO A 299 -0.11 -18.18 4.64
CA PRO A 299 0.74 -19.34 5.00
C PRO A 299 0.08 -20.31 5.99
N MET A 300 -1.09 -19.96 6.52
CA MET A 300 -1.92 -20.75 7.44
C MET A 300 -3.16 -21.35 6.77
N LEU A 301 -3.26 -21.29 5.43
CA LEU A 301 -4.37 -21.85 4.67
C LEU A 301 -4.49 -23.36 4.93
N GLY A 302 -5.68 -23.82 5.28
CA GLY A 302 -5.96 -25.19 5.69
C GLY A 302 -5.62 -25.50 7.17
N ILE A 303 -5.07 -24.54 7.92
CA ILE A 303 -4.81 -24.68 9.36
C ILE A 303 -5.74 -23.78 10.17
N THR A 304 -5.77 -22.48 9.86
CA THR A 304 -6.67 -21.50 10.53
C THR A 304 -7.77 -21.00 9.61
N THR A 305 -7.50 -20.94 8.31
CA THR A 305 -8.42 -20.44 7.30
C THR A 305 -8.79 -21.57 6.35
N GLU A 306 -10.08 -21.87 6.19
CA GLU A 306 -10.57 -22.89 5.29
C GLU A 306 -10.45 -22.45 3.83
N LYS A 307 -10.00 -23.35 2.95
CA LYS A 307 -9.86 -23.07 1.51
C LYS A 307 -11.23 -22.83 0.88
N GLU A 308 -12.25 -23.54 1.33
CA GLU A 308 -13.64 -23.45 0.92
C GLU A 308 -14.24 -22.08 1.24
N ALA A 309 -13.84 -21.45 2.34
CA ALA A 309 -14.26 -20.10 2.69
C ALA A 309 -13.72 -19.08 1.67
N ILE A 310 -12.45 -19.22 1.26
CA ILE A 310 -11.85 -18.34 0.25
C ILE A 310 -12.53 -18.51 -1.12
N HIS A 311 -12.86 -19.75 -1.52
CA HIS A 311 -13.66 -19.97 -2.73
C HIS A 311 -15.02 -19.26 -2.68
N ARG A 312 -15.74 -19.34 -1.54
CA ARG A 312 -17.02 -18.63 -1.36
C ARG A 312 -16.86 -17.12 -1.44
N ASP A 313 -15.81 -16.58 -0.82
CA ASP A 313 -15.53 -15.14 -0.85
C ASP A 313 -15.24 -14.66 -2.28
N ILE A 314 -14.41 -15.40 -3.04
CA ILE A 314 -14.15 -15.13 -4.47
C ILE A 314 -15.46 -15.14 -5.25
N GLU A 315 -16.26 -16.21 -5.14
CA GLU A 315 -17.52 -16.34 -5.89
C GLU A 315 -18.49 -15.20 -5.59
N SER A 316 -18.66 -14.86 -4.31
CA SER A 316 -19.55 -13.80 -3.86
C SER A 316 -19.11 -12.40 -4.30
N SER A 317 -17.83 -12.22 -4.61
CA SER A 317 -17.25 -10.95 -5.05
C SER A 317 -17.28 -10.75 -6.57
N LYS A 318 -17.51 -11.80 -7.38
CA LYS A 318 -17.37 -11.74 -8.86
C LYS A 318 -18.10 -10.57 -9.55
N ASN A 319 -19.24 -10.15 -9.01
CA ASN A 319 -20.08 -9.09 -9.58
C ASN A 319 -20.04 -7.77 -8.79
N ASP A 320 -19.13 -7.64 -7.82
CA ASP A 320 -19.03 -6.47 -6.95
C ASP A 320 -17.57 -5.99 -6.87
N PRO A 321 -17.19 -4.95 -7.64
CA PRO A 321 -15.83 -4.42 -7.65
C PRO A 321 -15.33 -3.94 -6.29
N ALA A 322 -16.22 -3.46 -5.41
CA ALA A 322 -15.83 -3.03 -4.08
C ALA A 322 -15.47 -4.24 -3.20
N LYS A 323 -16.23 -5.33 -3.29
CA LYS A 323 -15.90 -6.59 -2.62
C LYS A 323 -14.65 -7.23 -3.19
N GLN A 324 -14.41 -7.15 -4.50
CA GLN A 324 -13.16 -7.64 -5.11
C GLN A 324 -11.95 -6.88 -4.59
N ALA A 325 -12.03 -5.54 -4.55
CA ALA A 325 -10.96 -4.73 -4.00
C ALA A 325 -10.71 -5.02 -2.52
N GLU A 326 -11.79 -5.22 -1.74
CA GLU A 326 -11.68 -5.62 -0.33
C GLU A 326 -11.04 -7.00 -0.16
N LEU A 327 -11.44 -7.97 -0.99
CA LEU A 327 -10.90 -9.33 -0.99
C LEU A 327 -9.40 -9.31 -1.34
N MET A 328 -9.02 -8.62 -2.42
CA MET A 328 -7.63 -8.47 -2.84
C MET A 328 -6.76 -7.87 -1.72
N ALA A 329 -7.27 -6.86 -1.04
CA ALA A 329 -6.54 -6.17 0.01
C ALA A 329 -6.47 -6.93 1.34
N LYS A 330 -7.58 -7.49 1.80
CA LYS A 330 -7.68 -8.09 3.14
C LYS A 330 -7.32 -9.57 3.18
N THR A 331 -7.57 -10.29 2.09
CA THR A 331 -7.37 -11.75 1.98
C THR A 331 -6.12 -12.09 1.18
N PHE A 332 -5.84 -11.39 0.08
CA PHE A 332 -4.65 -11.63 -0.74
C PHE A 332 -3.49 -10.68 -0.47
N ASN A 333 -3.70 -9.71 0.43
CA ASN A 333 -2.71 -8.77 0.92
C ASN A 333 -2.07 -7.90 -0.19
N LEU A 334 -2.82 -7.66 -1.27
CA LEU A 334 -2.38 -6.85 -2.41
C LEU A 334 -2.74 -5.37 -2.20
N PRO A 335 -1.90 -4.41 -2.66
CA PRO A 335 -2.24 -3.00 -2.54
C PRO A 335 -3.50 -2.63 -3.33
N VAL A 336 -4.56 -2.19 -2.62
CA VAL A 336 -5.87 -1.75 -3.18
C VAL A 336 -5.78 -0.82 -4.39
N ASN A 337 -4.75 0.02 -4.48
CA ASN A 337 -4.63 1.04 -5.53
C ASN A 337 -4.62 0.44 -6.94
N ASN A 338 -4.24 -0.84 -7.10
CA ASN A 338 -4.30 -1.52 -8.38
C ASN A 338 -5.70 -2.02 -8.79
N TYR A 339 -6.72 -1.96 -7.90
CA TYR A 339 -7.99 -2.68 -8.08
C TYR A 339 -9.28 -1.83 -8.06
N LEU A 340 -9.22 -0.59 -7.57
CA LEU A 340 -10.38 0.33 -7.61
C LEU A 340 -10.39 1.20 -8.88
N SER A 341 -9.28 1.26 -9.59
CA SER A 341 -9.22 1.97 -10.86
C SER A 341 -10.05 1.22 -11.91
N TYR A 342 -10.81 1.97 -12.68
CA TYR A 342 -11.54 1.44 -13.83
C TYR A 342 -10.58 0.92 -14.90
N PHE A 343 -9.35 1.44 -14.96
CA PHE A 343 -8.31 0.95 -15.87
C PHE A 343 -7.20 0.23 -15.10
N THR A 344 -6.71 -0.87 -15.64
CA THR A 344 -5.60 -1.65 -15.08
C THR A 344 -4.25 -1.01 -15.44
N ASN A 345 -3.22 -1.29 -14.65
CA ASN A 345 -1.86 -0.80 -14.95
C ASN A 345 -1.36 -1.27 -16.32
N SER A 346 -1.65 -2.51 -16.72
CA SER A 346 -1.28 -3.05 -18.03
C SER A 346 -1.98 -2.30 -19.17
N GLU A 347 -3.25 -1.94 -19.02
CA GLU A 347 -3.99 -1.16 -20.03
C GLU A 347 -3.40 0.25 -20.19
N VAL A 348 -3.07 0.92 -19.08
CA VAL A 348 -2.59 2.31 -19.10
C VAL A 348 -1.13 2.43 -19.53
N TYR A 349 -0.25 1.52 -19.12
CA TYR A 349 1.18 1.56 -19.48
C TYR A 349 1.52 0.80 -20.77
N GLY A 350 0.75 -0.23 -21.12
CA GLY A 350 1.16 -1.24 -22.09
C GLY A 350 1.30 -0.78 -23.54
N ASN A 351 0.91 0.46 -23.86
CA ASN A 351 0.83 0.95 -25.23
C ASN A 351 1.68 2.20 -25.51
N ARG A 352 2.52 2.64 -24.56
CA ARG A 352 3.36 3.82 -24.72
C ARG A 352 4.37 3.69 -25.86
N ASP A 353 4.93 2.50 -26.05
CA ASP A 353 5.93 2.24 -27.12
C ASP A 353 5.35 2.39 -28.55
N LYS A 354 4.02 2.42 -28.68
CA LYS A 354 3.31 2.62 -29.96
C LYS A 354 2.85 4.06 -30.17
N PHE A 355 3.00 4.91 -29.15
CA PHE A 355 2.62 6.31 -29.25
C PHE A 355 3.61 7.05 -30.14
N ASP A 356 3.08 7.81 -31.09
CA ASP A 356 3.85 8.66 -31.98
C ASP A 356 3.28 10.07 -31.88
N ALA A 357 4.10 11.02 -31.41
CA ALA A 357 3.69 12.41 -31.26
C ALA A 357 3.69 13.17 -32.61
N ASP A 358 4.42 12.67 -33.61
CA ASP A 358 4.58 13.35 -34.89
C ASP A 358 3.28 13.31 -35.71
N VAL A 359 2.33 12.42 -35.38
CA VAL A 359 0.98 12.38 -35.95
C VAL A 359 0.17 13.67 -35.68
N PHE A 360 0.64 14.51 -34.76
CA PHE A 360 0.06 15.82 -34.43
C PHE A 360 0.80 16.99 -35.07
N VAL A 361 1.71 16.75 -36.03
CA VAL A 361 2.44 17.80 -36.73
C VAL A 361 2.07 17.80 -38.22
N GLY A 362 1.36 18.83 -38.65
CA GLY A 362 0.98 19.05 -40.04
C GLY A 362 1.93 19.99 -40.78
N THR A 363 1.55 20.35 -42.00
CA THR A 363 2.23 21.38 -42.81
C THR A 363 1.26 22.47 -43.22
N ALA A 364 1.76 23.57 -43.79
CA ALA A 364 0.93 24.66 -44.30
C ALA A 364 -0.09 24.19 -45.36
N GLU A 365 0.23 23.12 -46.09
CA GLU A 365 -0.63 22.53 -47.13
C GLU A 365 -1.53 21.41 -46.59
N ASN A 366 -1.19 20.81 -45.44
CA ASN A 366 -1.92 19.67 -44.90
C ASN A 366 -2.04 19.75 -43.37
N ASN A 367 -3.19 20.25 -42.92
CA ASN A 367 -3.48 20.32 -41.50
C ASN A 367 -3.76 18.93 -40.91
N VAL A 368 -3.36 18.72 -39.66
CA VAL A 368 -3.78 17.56 -38.88
C VAL A 368 -5.18 17.80 -38.33
N LEU A 369 -6.13 16.97 -38.74
CA LEU A 369 -7.51 17.03 -38.29
C LEU A 369 -7.68 16.29 -36.98
N VAL A 370 -8.22 16.98 -35.97
CA VAL A 370 -8.37 16.43 -34.61
C VAL A 370 -9.77 16.67 -34.05
N ALA A 371 -10.26 15.72 -33.27
CA ALA A 371 -11.35 15.96 -32.33
C ALA A 371 -10.76 16.46 -31.02
N MET A 372 -11.33 17.51 -30.44
CA MET A 372 -10.88 18.09 -29.18
C MET A 372 -11.87 17.82 -28.06
N GLY A 373 -11.38 17.86 -26.82
CA GLY A 373 -12.20 17.76 -25.62
C GLY A 373 -11.71 18.72 -24.55
N ILE A 374 -12.65 19.34 -23.83
CA ILE A 374 -12.39 20.41 -22.87
C ILE A 374 -13.02 20.04 -21.53
N ASP A 375 -12.20 19.87 -20.48
CA ASP A 375 -12.66 19.83 -19.08
C ASP A 375 -12.12 21.09 -18.39
N LEU A 376 -13.02 22.07 -18.21
CA LEU A 376 -12.67 23.34 -17.57
C LEU A 376 -12.76 23.21 -16.04
N SER A 377 -11.81 23.82 -15.35
CA SER A 377 -11.93 24.10 -13.93
C SER A 377 -11.43 25.49 -13.63
N ALA A 378 -12.23 26.32 -12.98
CA ALA A 378 -11.87 27.71 -12.72
C ALA A 378 -10.81 27.85 -11.61
N VAL A 379 -10.79 26.98 -10.59
CA VAL A 379 -10.09 27.29 -9.33
C VAL A 379 -9.14 26.19 -8.82
N ASN A 380 -9.60 24.94 -8.69
CA ASN A 380 -8.91 23.93 -7.88
C ASN A 380 -8.50 22.65 -8.63
N ASP A 381 -8.94 22.49 -9.88
CA ASP A 381 -8.64 21.31 -10.68
C ASP A 381 -7.76 21.67 -11.88
N ILE A 382 -7.24 20.62 -12.53
CA ILE A 382 -6.45 20.80 -13.74
C ILE A 382 -7.43 21.16 -14.86
N CYS A 383 -7.27 22.31 -15.50
CA CYS A 383 -7.97 22.58 -16.75
C CYS A 383 -7.25 21.81 -17.86
N SER A 384 -7.97 20.96 -18.59
CA SER A 384 -7.38 20.08 -19.60
C SER A 384 -8.06 20.25 -20.96
N ILE A 385 -7.23 20.39 -21.99
CA ILE A 385 -7.62 20.39 -23.40
C ILE A 385 -6.94 19.21 -24.08
N SER A 386 -7.72 18.23 -24.52
CA SER A 386 -7.23 17.02 -25.17
C SER A 386 -7.43 17.12 -26.67
N PHE A 387 -6.44 16.66 -27.44
CA PHE A 387 -6.49 16.56 -28.89
C PHE A 387 -6.42 15.09 -29.27
N MET A 388 -7.44 14.61 -29.97
CA MET A 388 -7.55 13.24 -30.43
C MET A 388 -7.36 13.17 -31.95
N LYS A 389 -6.29 12.51 -32.39
CA LYS A 389 -6.12 12.15 -33.80
C LYS A 389 -6.61 10.73 -34.03
N VAL A 390 -7.47 10.58 -35.03
CA VAL A 390 -7.95 9.28 -35.49
C VAL A 390 -7.11 8.81 -36.66
N ASP A 391 -6.58 7.60 -36.57
CA ASP A 391 -5.88 6.91 -37.65
C ASP A 391 -6.32 5.44 -37.69
N GLY A 392 -7.23 5.11 -38.60
CA GLY A 392 -7.94 3.84 -38.62
C GLY A 392 -8.65 3.56 -37.28
N GLU A 393 -8.24 2.48 -36.62
CA GLU A 393 -8.75 2.11 -35.29
C GLU A 393 -8.02 2.81 -34.15
N ASN A 394 -6.84 3.40 -34.42
CA ASN A 394 -6.05 4.06 -33.40
C ASN A 394 -6.65 5.43 -33.06
N ARG A 395 -6.52 5.80 -31.79
CA ARG A 395 -6.90 7.09 -31.21
C ARG A 395 -5.68 7.59 -30.44
N TYR A 396 -4.94 8.49 -31.05
CA TYR A 396 -3.80 9.15 -30.42
C TYR A 396 -4.30 10.33 -29.61
N PHE A 397 -3.72 10.55 -28.43
CA PHE A 397 -4.03 11.70 -27.58
C PHE A 397 -2.77 12.47 -27.18
N ILE A 398 -2.85 13.79 -27.31
CA ILE A 398 -1.99 14.75 -26.59
C ILE A 398 -2.86 15.71 -25.80
N ASN A 399 -2.32 16.26 -24.70
CA ASN A 399 -3.10 17.11 -23.81
C ASN A 399 -2.31 18.38 -23.46
N ARG A 400 -2.99 19.53 -23.48
CA ARG A 400 -2.54 20.76 -22.85
C ARG A 400 -3.26 20.90 -21.51
N LYS A 401 -2.49 21.13 -20.44
CA LYS A 401 -2.96 21.08 -19.05
C LYS A 401 -2.53 22.34 -18.33
N TYR A 402 -3.44 23.00 -17.62
CA TYR A 402 -3.22 24.29 -16.99
C TYR A 402 -3.65 24.27 -15.53
N MET A 403 -2.87 24.95 -14.68
CA MET A 403 -3.25 25.21 -13.30
C MET A 403 -2.61 26.51 -12.78
N PRO A 404 -3.31 27.30 -11.94
CA PRO A 404 -2.72 28.49 -11.32
C PRO A 404 -1.57 28.11 -10.37
N ARG A 405 -0.40 28.76 -10.52
CA ARG A 405 0.77 28.51 -9.65
C ARG A 405 0.44 28.75 -8.17
N CYS A 406 -0.29 29.82 -7.88
CA CYS A 406 -0.68 30.20 -6.52
C CYS A 406 -1.55 29.14 -5.81
N ARG A 407 -2.15 28.20 -6.56
CA ARG A 407 -2.91 27.06 -6.02
C ARG A 407 -2.00 25.90 -5.68
N VAL A 408 -1.05 25.59 -6.56
CA VAL A 408 -0.06 24.53 -6.36
C VAL A 408 0.83 24.83 -5.14
N GLU A 409 1.22 26.08 -4.95
CA GLU A 409 2.05 26.49 -3.81
C GLU A 409 1.40 26.25 -2.43
N LYS A 410 0.06 26.28 -2.38
CA LYS A 410 -0.72 26.04 -1.16
C LYS A 410 -0.93 24.57 -0.84
N LEU A 411 -0.54 23.66 -1.73
CA LEU A 411 -0.68 22.22 -1.53
C LEU A 411 0.37 21.68 -0.54
N PRO A 412 0.10 20.51 0.09
CA PRO A 412 1.11 19.77 0.86
C PRO A 412 2.38 19.53 0.05
N LYS A 413 3.53 19.45 0.73
CA LYS A 413 4.85 19.35 0.07
C LYS A 413 4.92 18.28 -1.01
N ASP A 414 4.50 17.07 -0.70
CA ASP A 414 4.61 15.94 -1.64
C ASP A 414 3.77 16.13 -2.92
N GLN A 415 2.59 16.75 -2.79
CA GLN A 415 1.77 17.09 -3.96
C GLN A 415 2.37 18.24 -4.75
N ARG A 416 2.83 19.29 -4.05
CA ARG A 416 3.43 20.46 -4.68
C ARG A 416 4.69 20.09 -5.48
N ASP A 417 5.58 19.29 -4.90
CA ASP A 417 6.83 18.88 -5.54
C ASP A 417 6.55 18.06 -6.83
N LYS A 418 5.52 17.21 -6.80
CA LYS A 418 5.07 16.44 -7.97
C LYS A 418 4.53 17.33 -9.11
N TYR A 419 3.77 18.37 -8.80
CA TYR A 419 3.24 19.28 -9.83
C TYR A 419 4.35 20.14 -10.43
N PHE A 420 5.32 20.58 -9.62
CA PHE A 420 6.51 21.27 -10.13
C PHE A 420 7.42 20.38 -10.97
N GLU A 421 7.50 19.09 -10.67
CA GLU A 421 8.19 18.12 -11.54
C GLU A 421 7.51 18.03 -12.91
N TRP A 422 6.18 17.98 -12.95
CA TRP A 422 5.44 17.97 -14.22
C TRP A 422 5.59 19.27 -15.00
N GLU A 423 5.65 20.41 -14.31
CA GLU A 423 5.98 21.69 -14.95
C GLU A 423 7.38 21.67 -15.58
N THR A 424 8.38 21.26 -14.80
CA THR A 424 9.78 21.24 -15.22
C THR A 424 9.98 20.36 -16.47
N ASN A 425 9.22 19.26 -16.56
CA ASN A 425 9.26 18.33 -17.69
C ASN A 425 8.27 18.68 -18.83
N GLY A 426 7.58 19.82 -18.76
CA GLY A 426 6.67 20.29 -19.81
C GLY A 426 5.33 19.55 -19.90
N HIS A 427 4.96 18.77 -18.89
CA HIS A 427 3.70 18.02 -18.85
C HIS A 427 2.55 18.81 -18.21
N LEU A 428 2.81 19.93 -17.54
CA LEU A 428 1.80 20.79 -16.92
C LEU A 428 2.21 22.26 -17.05
N VAL A 429 1.31 23.13 -17.47
CA VAL A 429 1.57 24.58 -17.53
C VAL A 429 1.07 25.20 -16.23
N LEU A 430 2.00 25.72 -15.42
CA LEU A 430 1.64 26.56 -14.28
C LEU A 430 1.74 28.03 -14.68
N HIS A 431 0.63 28.76 -14.57
CA HIS A 431 0.58 30.18 -14.93
C HIS A 431 0.33 31.06 -13.70
N ASP A 432 0.68 32.34 -13.82
CA ASP A 432 0.66 33.28 -12.69
C ASP A 432 -0.71 33.96 -12.48
N GLN A 433 -1.73 33.67 -13.31
CA GLN A 433 -3.11 34.11 -13.08
C GLN A 433 -3.70 33.49 -11.80
N ASP A 434 -4.67 34.16 -11.17
CA ASP A 434 -5.34 33.68 -9.95
C ASP A 434 -6.32 32.50 -10.18
N TYR A 435 -6.79 32.36 -11.42
CA TYR A 435 -7.72 31.34 -11.89
C TYR A 435 -7.42 31.00 -13.36
N ASN A 436 -7.94 29.85 -13.83
CA ASN A 436 -7.80 29.41 -15.22
C ASN A 436 -8.67 30.28 -16.15
N GLU A 437 -8.14 31.43 -16.58
CA GLU A 437 -8.83 32.34 -17.51
C GLU A 437 -9.02 31.71 -18.89
N GLN A 438 -10.27 31.68 -19.37
CA GLN A 438 -10.62 31.01 -20.63
C GLN A 438 -9.97 31.68 -21.85
N SER A 439 -9.84 33.01 -21.86
CA SER A 439 -9.16 33.77 -22.92
C SER A 439 -7.65 33.50 -22.95
N TYR A 440 -7.00 33.40 -21.79
CA TYR A 440 -5.60 33.01 -21.69
C TYR A 440 -5.36 31.60 -22.25
N ILE A 441 -6.18 30.64 -21.82
CA ILE A 441 -6.10 29.25 -22.29
C ILE A 441 -6.38 29.19 -23.80
N PHE A 442 -7.41 29.88 -24.29
CA PHE A 442 -7.76 29.90 -25.70
C PHE A 442 -6.61 30.41 -26.57
N ASN A 443 -5.97 31.53 -26.20
CA ASN A 443 -4.84 32.08 -26.95
C ASN A 443 -3.65 31.12 -27.02
N ASP A 444 -3.32 30.48 -25.90
CA ASP A 444 -2.25 29.47 -25.86
C ASP A 444 -2.58 28.25 -26.72
N ILE A 445 -3.83 27.76 -26.68
CA ILE A 445 -4.30 26.67 -27.52
C ILE A 445 -4.28 27.04 -29.01
N GLN A 446 -4.66 28.26 -29.38
CA GLN A 446 -4.56 28.73 -30.76
C GLN A 446 -3.11 28.75 -31.25
N ASN A 447 -2.18 29.25 -30.44
CA ASN A 447 -0.75 29.23 -30.79
C ASN A 447 -0.24 27.80 -30.95
N PHE A 448 -0.59 26.92 -30.01
CA PHE A 448 -0.22 25.51 -30.05
C PHE A 448 -0.71 24.81 -31.32
N MET A 449 -1.97 25.06 -31.71
CA MET A 449 -2.54 24.52 -32.94
C MET A 449 -1.91 25.11 -34.19
N ALA A 450 -1.66 26.42 -34.21
CA ALA A 450 -1.03 27.10 -35.35
C ALA A 450 0.39 26.60 -35.61
N GLU A 451 1.21 26.46 -34.57
CA GLU A 451 2.58 25.92 -34.66
C GLU A 451 2.64 24.51 -35.24
N ARG A 452 1.58 23.72 -35.05
CA ARG A 452 1.49 22.31 -35.45
C ARG A 452 0.58 22.07 -36.64
N HIS A 453 0.02 23.13 -37.23
CA HIS A 453 -0.98 23.02 -38.30
C HIS A 453 -2.14 22.08 -37.92
N ILE A 454 -2.66 22.22 -36.70
CA ILE A 454 -3.80 21.44 -36.20
C ILE A 454 -5.10 22.19 -36.52
N LEU A 455 -6.10 21.46 -37.03
CA LEU A 455 -7.44 21.98 -37.27
C LEU A 455 -8.48 21.15 -36.48
N PRO A 456 -9.24 21.78 -35.56
CA PRO A 456 -10.32 21.09 -34.87
C PRO A 456 -11.51 20.86 -35.81
N ILE A 457 -11.97 19.60 -35.90
CA ILE A 457 -13.17 19.23 -36.67
C ILE A 457 -14.41 19.07 -35.78
N VAL A 458 -14.20 18.80 -34.48
CA VAL A 458 -15.25 18.76 -33.47
C VAL A 458 -14.62 19.03 -32.10
N ILE A 459 -15.29 19.74 -31.22
CA ILE A 459 -14.82 20.11 -29.88
C ILE A 459 -15.88 19.72 -28.86
N GLY A 460 -15.64 18.63 -28.12
CA GLY A 460 -16.47 18.20 -27.00
C GLY A 460 -16.24 19.04 -25.76
N TYR A 461 -17.31 19.45 -25.09
CA TYR A 461 -17.21 20.21 -23.84
C TYR A 461 -18.43 19.94 -22.95
N ASP A 462 -18.33 20.23 -21.65
CA ASP A 462 -19.48 20.24 -20.76
C ASP A 462 -20.13 21.63 -20.68
N ASP A 463 -21.46 21.71 -20.63
CA ASP A 463 -22.16 23.01 -20.61
C ASP A 463 -21.78 23.91 -19.42
N TRP A 464 -21.29 23.31 -18.33
CA TRP A 464 -21.06 24.04 -17.10
C TRP A 464 -19.83 24.94 -17.24
N SER A 465 -20.04 26.25 -17.26
CA SER A 465 -18.98 27.27 -17.27
C SER A 465 -18.12 27.34 -18.54
N ALA A 466 -18.47 26.67 -19.65
CA ALA A 466 -17.70 26.72 -20.91
C ALA A 466 -18.13 27.81 -21.92
N GLY A 467 -19.10 28.65 -21.59
CA GLY A 467 -19.71 29.57 -22.55
C GLY A 467 -18.75 30.55 -23.25
N GLU A 468 -17.72 31.05 -22.56
CA GLU A 468 -16.77 32.02 -23.13
C GLU A 468 -15.81 31.34 -24.13
N ILE A 469 -15.20 30.22 -23.74
CA ILE A 469 -14.27 29.49 -24.61
C ILE A 469 -14.97 28.92 -25.84
N VAL A 470 -16.20 28.44 -25.68
CA VAL A 470 -17.04 27.96 -26.79
C VAL A 470 -17.32 29.08 -27.78
N ALA A 471 -17.70 30.28 -27.29
CA ALA A 471 -17.93 31.43 -28.17
C ALA A 471 -16.68 31.82 -28.97
N MET A 472 -15.50 31.81 -28.33
CA MET A 472 -14.22 32.09 -29.00
C MET A 472 -13.88 31.05 -30.07
N PHE A 473 -14.03 29.75 -29.77
CA PHE A 473 -13.85 28.69 -30.76
C PHE A 473 -14.83 28.81 -31.91
N THR A 474 -16.12 29.04 -31.62
CA THR A 474 -17.15 29.19 -32.66
C THR A 474 -16.89 30.39 -33.56
N GLN A 475 -16.39 31.50 -33.01
CA GLN A 475 -16.05 32.68 -33.78
C GLN A 475 -14.91 32.44 -34.79
N VAL A 476 -13.92 31.61 -34.43
CA VAL A 476 -12.74 31.37 -35.28
C VAL A 476 -12.94 30.19 -36.22
N TYR A 477 -13.52 29.09 -35.74
CA TYR A 477 -13.58 27.81 -36.45
C TYR A 477 -14.99 27.43 -36.92
N GLY A 478 -16.00 28.25 -36.63
CA GLY A 478 -17.39 27.96 -36.97
C GLY A 478 -18.07 26.99 -36.00
N ASP A 479 -19.17 26.38 -36.42
CA ASP A 479 -19.99 25.52 -35.57
C ASP A 479 -19.38 24.11 -35.39
N VAL A 480 -18.25 24.06 -34.68
CA VAL A 480 -17.50 22.82 -34.38
C VAL A 480 -17.65 22.37 -32.92
N CYS A 481 -18.31 23.15 -32.07
CA CYS A 481 -18.47 22.86 -30.65
C CYS A 481 -19.67 21.93 -30.42
N TYR A 482 -19.46 20.83 -29.69
CA TYR A 482 -20.47 19.83 -29.36
C TYR A 482 -20.62 19.69 -27.84
N ASN A 483 -21.82 20.01 -27.35
CA ASN A 483 -22.17 19.84 -25.94
C ASN A 483 -22.27 18.35 -25.58
N VAL A 484 -21.37 17.91 -24.70
CA VAL A 484 -21.34 16.58 -24.12
C VAL A 484 -22.05 16.61 -22.76
N THR A 485 -23.35 16.28 -22.76
CA THR A 485 -24.11 16.26 -21.51
C THR A 485 -23.59 15.18 -20.56
N GLN A 486 -23.08 15.58 -19.40
CA GLN A 486 -22.42 14.74 -18.37
C GLN A 486 -23.41 13.81 -17.62
N THR A 487 -24.01 12.84 -18.31
CA THR A 487 -24.96 11.88 -17.74
C THR A 487 -24.54 10.43 -17.96
N THR A 488 -25.05 9.51 -17.13
CA THR A 488 -24.87 8.06 -17.32
C THR A 488 -25.30 7.60 -18.72
N LYS A 489 -26.35 8.19 -19.29
CA LYS A 489 -26.84 7.86 -20.63
C LYS A 489 -25.82 8.24 -21.71
N THR A 490 -25.14 9.37 -21.56
CA THR A 490 -24.13 9.84 -22.51
C THR A 490 -22.85 9.01 -22.41
N PHE A 491 -22.39 8.68 -21.21
CA PHE A 491 -21.06 8.11 -20.98
C PHE A 491 -20.98 6.60 -20.85
N SER A 492 -22.05 5.91 -20.47
CA SER A 492 -21.98 4.47 -20.19
C SER A 492 -21.42 3.67 -21.36
N GLN A 493 -21.94 3.89 -22.58
CA GLN A 493 -21.45 3.18 -23.76
C GLN A 493 -20.06 3.66 -24.21
N PRO A 494 -19.78 4.97 -24.36
CA PRO A 494 -18.44 5.45 -24.70
C PRO A 494 -17.34 4.99 -23.75
N MET A 495 -17.58 4.95 -22.44
CA MET A 495 -16.59 4.44 -21.47
C MET A 495 -16.28 2.95 -21.65
N LYS A 496 -17.26 2.13 -22.02
CA LYS A 496 -17.05 0.70 -22.30
C LYS A 496 -16.20 0.53 -23.56
N VAL A 497 -16.54 1.26 -24.62
CA VAL A 497 -15.80 1.24 -25.89
C VAL A 497 -14.37 1.78 -25.70
N TYR A 498 -14.20 2.90 -24.99
CA TYR A 498 -12.89 3.48 -24.71
C TYR A 498 -12.01 2.46 -23.97
N LYS A 499 -12.56 1.78 -22.94
CA LYS A 499 -11.83 0.75 -22.21
C LYS A 499 -11.43 -0.43 -23.10
N GLU A 500 -12.34 -0.91 -23.94
CA GLU A 500 -12.05 -1.99 -24.89
C GLU A 500 -10.92 -1.60 -25.87
N LEU A 501 -10.98 -0.39 -26.44
CA LEU A 501 -9.93 0.14 -27.30
C LEU A 501 -8.59 0.29 -26.58
N LEU A 502 -8.60 0.76 -25.33
CA LEU A 502 -7.39 0.87 -24.52
C LEU A 502 -6.76 -0.51 -24.25
N GLY A 503 -7.58 -1.51 -23.89
CA GLY A 503 -7.14 -2.89 -23.69
C GLY A 503 -6.59 -3.55 -24.96
N ASN A 504 -7.12 -3.20 -26.12
CA ASN A 504 -6.64 -3.67 -27.43
C ASN A 504 -5.45 -2.86 -27.97
N GLY A 505 -4.96 -1.88 -27.21
CA GLY A 505 -3.83 -1.03 -27.59
C GLY A 505 -4.11 -0.09 -28.75
N LYS A 506 -5.35 0.42 -28.81
CA LYS A 506 -5.84 1.37 -29.81
C LYS A 506 -6.02 2.79 -29.27
N ILE A 507 -6.07 2.96 -27.95
CA ILE A 507 -5.92 4.28 -27.32
C ILE A 507 -4.43 4.48 -27.00
N LEU A 508 -3.83 5.57 -27.52
CA LEU A 508 -2.39 5.80 -27.47
C LEU A 508 -2.09 7.18 -26.89
N PHE A 509 -1.33 7.24 -25.80
CA PHE A 509 -0.79 8.46 -25.21
C PHE A 509 0.51 8.15 -24.45
N ASP A 510 1.44 9.09 -24.43
CA ASP A 510 2.60 9.06 -23.53
C ASP A 510 2.69 10.36 -22.74
N ASP A 511 1.96 10.39 -21.63
CA ASP A 511 1.85 11.55 -20.75
C ASP A 511 1.71 11.06 -19.30
N PRO A 512 2.65 11.39 -18.39
CA PRO A 512 2.58 10.95 -17.01
C PRO A 512 1.37 11.54 -16.27
N VAL A 513 0.89 12.72 -16.66
CA VAL A 513 -0.30 13.33 -16.05
C VAL A 513 -1.55 12.58 -16.52
N SER A 514 -1.68 12.29 -17.82
CA SER A 514 -2.78 11.48 -18.34
C SER A 514 -2.78 10.06 -17.75
N THR A 515 -1.61 9.43 -17.64
CA THR A 515 -1.44 8.12 -16.99
C THR A 515 -1.95 8.16 -15.55
N TRP A 516 -1.51 9.16 -14.78
CA TRP A 516 -1.96 9.32 -13.41
C TRP A 516 -3.47 9.56 -13.33
N ASN A 517 -4.06 10.35 -14.23
CA ASN A 517 -5.51 10.58 -14.28
C ASN A 517 -6.28 9.28 -14.57
N HIS A 518 -5.86 8.47 -15.54
CA HIS A 518 -6.47 7.17 -15.83
C HIS A 518 -6.44 6.23 -14.64
N MET A 519 -5.31 6.17 -13.93
CA MET A 519 -5.17 5.36 -12.72
C MET A 519 -6.13 5.78 -11.60
N ASN A 520 -6.59 7.04 -11.59
CA ASN A 520 -7.49 7.54 -10.56
C ASN A 520 -8.97 7.36 -10.91
N VAL A 521 -9.31 6.94 -12.14
CA VAL A 521 -10.71 6.82 -12.58
C VAL A 521 -11.41 5.73 -11.79
N VAL A 522 -12.49 6.09 -11.09
CA VAL A 522 -13.40 5.14 -10.44
C VAL A 522 -14.76 5.28 -11.10
N VAL A 523 -15.45 4.18 -11.37
CA VAL A 523 -16.81 4.24 -11.94
C VAL A 523 -17.89 3.96 -10.89
N ARG A 524 -19.04 4.63 -11.05
CA ARG A 524 -20.30 4.22 -10.43
C ARG A 524 -21.03 3.31 -11.41
N MET A 525 -21.44 2.15 -10.94
CA MET A 525 -22.29 1.22 -11.70
C MET A 525 -23.72 1.25 -11.14
N ASP A 526 -24.72 1.32 -12.03
CA ASP A 526 -26.13 1.17 -11.64
C ASP A 526 -26.59 -0.30 -11.72
N ALA A 527 -27.84 -0.58 -11.30
CA ALA A 527 -28.40 -1.94 -11.30
C ALA A 527 -28.52 -2.56 -12.71
N ASN A 528 -28.49 -1.74 -13.77
CA ASN A 528 -28.57 -2.17 -15.16
C ASN A 528 -27.18 -2.32 -15.80
N GLY A 529 -26.10 -2.20 -15.02
CA GLY A 529 -24.73 -2.30 -15.51
C GLY A 529 -24.28 -1.09 -16.34
N ASN A 530 -24.95 0.06 -16.21
CA ASN A 530 -24.43 1.31 -16.76
C ASN A 530 -23.33 1.88 -15.89
N ILE A 531 -22.32 2.46 -16.52
CA ILE A 531 -21.14 3.01 -15.84
C ILE A 531 -21.03 4.52 -16.06
N PHE A 532 -20.45 5.21 -15.08
CA PHE A 532 -20.20 6.65 -15.14
C PHE A 532 -18.99 7.03 -14.27
N PRO A 533 -18.12 7.97 -14.67
CA PRO A 533 -16.99 8.40 -13.85
C PRO A 533 -17.46 9.01 -12.52
N ASN A 534 -16.93 8.53 -11.41
CA ASN A 534 -17.29 8.98 -10.07
C ASN A 534 -16.22 9.92 -9.52
N LYS A 535 -16.25 11.20 -9.92
CA LYS A 535 -15.32 12.25 -9.45
C LYS A 535 -15.26 12.30 -7.91
N ALA A 536 -16.37 12.10 -7.20
CA ALA A 536 -16.42 12.17 -5.73
C ALA A 536 -15.72 11.00 -5.01
N LYS A 537 -15.63 9.83 -5.64
CA LYS A 537 -14.91 8.66 -5.10
C LYS A 537 -13.48 8.53 -5.64
N ALA A 538 -13.14 9.29 -6.69
CA ALA A 538 -11.77 9.35 -7.16
C ALA A 538 -10.88 9.94 -6.05
N LYS A 539 -9.81 9.22 -5.69
CA LYS A 539 -8.86 9.67 -4.66
C LYS A 539 -8.17 10.98 -5.07
N ASN A 540 -8.01 11.15 -6.37
CA ASN A 540 -7.19 12.17 -7.02
C ASN A 540 -7.87 12.66 -8.31
N LYS A 541 -7.26 13.63 -8.99
CA LYS A 541 -7.80 14.25 -10.19
C LYS A 541 -7.94 13.26 -11.35
N ILE A 542 -9.01 13.45 -12.14
CA ILE A 542 -9.30 12.70 -13.37
C ILE A 542 -9.60 13.64 -14.55
N ASP A 543 -9.29 14.93 -14.41
CA ASP A 543 -9.68 16.00 -15.33
C ASP A 543 -9.15 15.77 -16.76
N VAL A 544 -7.91 15.25 -16.87
CA VAL A 544 -7.32 14.90 -18.17
C VAL A 544 -8.09 13.77 -18.84
N PHE A 545 -8.48 12.75 -18.07
CA PHE A 545 -9.27 11.65 -18.62
C PHE A 545 -10.66 12.11 -19.05
N VAL A 546 -11.30 13.00 -18.30
CA VAL A 546 -12.62 13.56 -18.64
C VAL A 546 -12.54 14.36 -19.94
N SER A 547 -11.53 15.23 -20.07
CA SER A 547 -11.26 15.95 -21.31
C SER A 547 -11.04 15.01 -22.51
N GLN A 548 -10.30 13.91 -22.34
CA GLN A 548 -10.14 12.90 -23.40
C GLN A 548 -11.46 12.17 -23.72
N LEU A 549 -12.26 11.87 -22.71
CA LEU A 549 -13.56 11.25 -22.87
C LEU A 549 -14.53 12.16 -23.63
N ASP A 550 -14.51 13.48 -23.37
CA ASP A 550 -15.33 14.44 -24.10
C ASP A 550 -14.94 14.52 -25.58
N ALA A 551 -13.64 14.51 -25.89
CA ALA A 551 -13.15 14.42 -27.28
C ALA A 551 -13.65 13.15 -27.96
N PHE A 552 -13.53 12.02 -27.27
CA PHE A 552 -13.95 10.72 -27.76
C PHE A 552 -15.47 10.66 -28.00
N VAL A 553 -16.27 11.17 -27.07
CA VAL A 553 -17.73 11.21 -27.18
C VAL A 553 -18.17 12.12 -28.32
N ALA A 554 -17.61 13.33 -28.40
CA ALA A 554 -17.95 14.27 -29.45
C ALA A 554 -17.62 13.71 -30.84
N PHE A 555 -16.48 13.04 -30.99
CA PHE A 555 -16.14 12.33 -32.22
C PHE A 555 -17.13 11.20 -32.54
N GLU A 556 -17.37 10.27 -31.62
CA GLU A 556 -18.23 9.11 -31.87
C GLU A 556 -19.69 9.51 -32.13
N LYS A 557 -20.17 10.61 -31.55
CA LYS A 557 -21.52 11.15 -31.80
C LYS A 557 -21.67 11.86 -33.13
N ASN A 558 -20.59 12.38 -33.69
CA ASN A 558 -20.58 13.09 -34.97
C ASN A 558 -19.89 12.30 -36.09
N ARG A 559 -19.53 11.04 -35.85
CA ARG A 559 -18.68 10.22 -36.72
C ARG A 559 -19.18 10.18 -38.17
N ASP A 560 -20.49 10.04 -38.38
CA ASP A 560 -21.09 9.99 -39.72
C ASP A 560 -20.93 11.32 -40.48
N SER A 561 -21.11 12.44 -39.79
CA SER A 561 -20.91 13.78 -40.36
C SER A 561 -19.43 14.08 -40.61
N LEU A 562 -18.53 13.48 -39.83
CA LEU A 562 -17.09 13.67 -39.93
C LEU A 562 -16.42 12.75 -40.97
N GLN A 563 -17.13 11.79 -41.58
CA GLN A 563 -16.57 10.92 -42.62
C GLN A 563 -15.99 11.69 -43.80
N TYR A 564 -16.43 12.92 -44.06
CA TYR A 564 -15.85 13.75 -45.12
C TYR A 564 -14.36 14.08 -44.88
N TYR A 565 -13.90 14.06 -43.62
CA TYR A 565 -12.55 14.44 -43.22
C TYR A 565 -11.55 13.27 -43.19
N TYR A 566 -12.03 12.03 -43.36
CA TYR A 566 -11.23 10.81 -43.29
C TYR A 566 -11.42 9.98 -44.55
#